data_AF-A0A844EFX3-F1
#
_entry.id   AF-A0A844EFX3-F1
#
_cell.length_a   1.000
_cell.length_b   1.000
_cell.length_c   1.000
_cell.angle_alpha   90.00
_cell.angle_beta   90.00
_cell.angle_gamma   90.00
#
_symmetry.space_group_name_H-M   'P 1'
#
loop_
_entity.id
_entity.type
_entity.pdbx_description
1 polymer ?
#
loop_
_entity_poly.entity_id
_entity_poly.type
_entity_poly.pdbx_seq_one_letter_code
_entity_poly.pdbx_strand_id
1 'polypeptide(L)' 'NTDFGSFDKIPDDRLKNLMKRENVLVSPHIAFYTKRAVRNMVFFAMDANKSLISTGKSDKLVQL' A
#
# COMPACT_ATOMS: atom_id res chain seq x y z
N ASN A 1 13.64 0.76 16.00
CA ASN A 1 12.42 -0.04 15.77
C ASN A 1 11.35 0.51 16.71
N THR A 2 10.39 1.27 16.19
CA THR A 2 9.32 1.88 17.00
C THR A 2 8.18 0.88 17.14
N ASP A 3 7.77 0.60 18.38
CA ASP A 3 6.70 -0.35 18.69
C ASP A 3 5.32 0.26 18.42
N PHE A 4 4.58 -0.28 17.46
CA PHE A 4 3.22 0.14 17.09
C PHE A 4 2.13 -0.82 17.62
N GLY A 5 2.42 -1.63 18.64
CA GLY A 5 1.47 -2.61 19.19
C GLY A 5 0.20 -2.04 19.85
N SER A 6 0.08 -0.71 19.95
CA SER A 6 -1.13 0.00 20.39
C SER A 6 -1.21 1.39 19.75
N PHE A 7 -2.43 1.91 19.56
CA PHE A 7 -2.67 3.27 19.07
C PHE A 7 -2.03 4.36 19.96
N ASP A 8 -1.89 4.11 21.26
CA ASP A 8 -1.25 5.06 22.19
C ASP A 8 0.26 5.22 21.93
N LYS A 9 0.89 4.19 21.34
CA LYS A 9 2.32 4.18 21.03
C LYS A 9 2.68 4.83 19.69
N ILE A 10 1.69 5.30 18.93
CA ILE A 10 1.93 6.07 17.70
C ILE A 10 2.74 7.34 18.06
N PRO A 11 3.87 7.65 17.42
CA PRO A 11 4.69 8.79 17.80
C PRO A 11 4.18 10.14 17.25
N ASP A 12 3.12 10.14 16.43
CA ASP A 12 2.53 11.34 15.82
C ASP A 12 1.24 11.77 16.54
N ASP A 13 1.32 12.84 17.33
CA ASP A 13 0.19 13.37 18.07
C ASP A 13 -0.89 13.99 17.18
N ARG A 14 -0.55 14.44 15.96
CA ARG A 14 -1.53 14.96 14.99
C ARG A 14 -2.38 13.81 14.47
N LEU A 15 -1.75 12.67 14.18
CA LEU A 15 -2.47 11.46 13.77
C LEU A 15 -3.38 10.96 14.91
N LYS A 16 -2.89 10.90 16.15
CA LYS A 16 -3.73 10.55 17.32
C LYS A 16 -4.93 11.48 17.46
N ASN A 17 -4.74 12.78 17.27
CA ASN A 17 -5.82 13.75 17.33
C ASN A 17 -6.88 13.47 16.25
N LEU A 18 -6.48 13.19 15.02
CA LEU A 18 -7.40 12.84 13.93
C LEU A 18 -8.18 11.55 14.22
N MET A 19 -7.52 10.53 14.77
CA MET A 19 -8.14 9.25 15.10
C MET A 19 -9.19 9.32 16.22
N LYS A 20 -9.14 10.35 17.07
CA LYS A 20 -10.07 10.55 18.21
C LYS A 20 -11.31 11.38 17.87
N ARG A 21 -11.37 12.01 16.69
CA ARG A 21 -12.48 12.89 16.30
C ARG A 21 -13.67 12.06 15.80
N GLU A 22 -14.86 12.30 16.34
CA GLU A 22 -16.10 11.60 15.93
C GLU A 22 -16.48 11.87 14.46
N ASN A 23 -16.05 12.99 13.90
CA ASN A 23 -16.33 13.38 12.52
C ASN A 23 -15.19 13.02 11.54
N VAL A 24 -14.23 12.19 11.95
CA VAL A 24 -13.10 11.75 11.10
C VAL A 24 -12.99 10.23 11.15
N LEU A 25 -12.97 9.60 9.97
CA LEU A 25 -12.67 8.18 9.84
C LEU A 25 -11.29 7.98 9.21
N VAL A 26 -10.36 7.43 9.98
CA VAL A 26 -9.00 7.11 9.51
C VAL A 26 -8.97 5.64 9.11
N SER A 27 -8.49 5.35 7.90
CA SER A 27 -8.18 4.00 7.46
C SER A 27 -6.75 3.95 6.90
N PRO A 28 -5.92 2.96 7.27
CA PRO A 28 -4.49 2.98 7.01
C PRO A 28 -4.16 2.57 5.56
N HIS A 29 -4.46 3.44 4.59
CA HIS A 29 -4.19 3.20 3.16
C HIS A 29 -4.80 1.88 2.63
N ILE A 30 -5.96 1.47 3.16
CA ILE A 30 -6.61 0.21 2.76
C ILE A 30 -7.64 0.38 1.64
N ALA A 31 -7.80 1.59 1.08
CA ALA A 31 -8.79 1.85 0.04
C ALA A 31 -8.61 0.94 -1.19
N PHE A 32 -7.36 0.59 -1.54
CA PHE A 32 -7.07 -0.33 -2.64
C PHE A 32 -7.07 -1.80 -2.23
N TYR A 33 -7.20 -2.15 -0.94
CA TYR A 33 -7.08 -3.51 -0.44
C TYR A 33 -8.36 -4.33 -0.69
N THR A 34 -8.62 -4.60 -1.97
CA THR A 34 -9.78 -5.36 -2.45
C THR A 34 -9.34 -6.63 -3.17
N LYS A 35 -10.21 -7.65 -3.23
CA LYS A 35 -9.93 -8.90 -3.96
C LYS A 35 -9.51 -8.65 -5.42
N ARG A 36 -10.18 -7.71 -6.09
CA ARG A 36 -9.89 -7.35 -7.50
C ARG A 36 -8.52 -6.70 -7.65
N ALA A 37 -8.19 -5.74 -6.79
CA ALA A 37 -6.90 -5.07 -6.83
C ALA A 37 -5.75 -6.06 -6.55
N VAL A 38 -5.87 -6.89 -5.52
CA VAL A 38 -4.85 -7.90 -5.18
C VAL A 38 -4.65 -8.89 -6.32
N ARG A 39 -5.73 -9.41 -6.91
CA ARG A 39 -5.65 -10.26 -8.11
C ARG A 39 -4.86 -9.57 -9.22
N ASN A 40 -5.23 -8.33 -9.56
CA ASN A 40 -4.59 -7.59 -10.63
C ASN A 40 -3.10 -7.31 -10.33
N MET A 41 -2.73 -6.97 -9.09
CA MET A 41 -1.34 -6.77 -8.69
C MET A 41 -0.50 -8.02 -8.95
N VAL A 42 -1.01 -9.21 -8.58
CA VAL A 42 -0.30 -10.47 -8.81
C VAL A 42 -0.11 -10.74 -10.31
N PHE A 43 -1.19 -10.67 -11.09
CA PHE A 43 -1.10 -10.96 -12.53
C PHE A 43 -0.22 -9.94 -13.26
N PHE A 44 -0.40 -8.65 -13.01
CA PHE A 44 0.40 -7.61 -13.67
C PHE A 44 1.89 -7.69 -13.30
N ALA A 45 2.23 -8.03 -12.05
CA ALA A 45 3.62 -8.24 -11.66
C ALA A 45 4.25 -9.41 -12.42
N MET A 46 3.55 -10.53 -12.51
CA MET A 46 4.03 -11.73 -13.21
C MET A 46 4.11 -11.52 -14.72
N ASP A 47 3.14 -10.85 -15.32
CA ASP A 47 3.12 -10.52 -16.75
C ASP A 47 4.24 -9.55 -17.13
N ALA A 48 4.48 -8.52 -16.30
CA ALA A 48 5.59 -7.60 -16.48
C ALA A 48 6.94 -8.32 -16.39
N ASN A 49 7.10 -9.23 -15.41
CA ASN A 49 8.31 -10.04 -15.26
C ASN A 49 8.53 -10.96 -16.46
N LYS A 50 7.49 -11.66 -16.91
CA LYS A 50 7.55 -12.52 -18.11
C LYS A 50 7.97 -11.72 -19.34
N SER A 51 7.44 -10.51 -19.51
CA SER A 51 7.77 -9.63 -20.63
C SER A 51 9.24 -9.21 -20.59
N LEU A 52 9.75 -8.82 -19.42
CA LEU A 52 11.17 -8.51 -19.25
C LEU A 52 12.07 -9.70 -19.59
N ILE A 53 11.77 -10.89 -19.09
CA ILE A 53 12.55 -12.09 -19.37
C ILE A 53 12.51 -12.45 -20.86
N SER A 54 11.35 -12.34 -21.49
CA SER A 54 11.13 -12.82 -22.86
C SER A 54 11.59 -11.82 -23.92
N THR A 55 11.51 -10.51 -23.65
CA THR A 55 11.73 -9.46 -24.66
C THR A 55 12.71 -8.38 -24.22
N GLY A 56 13.18 -8.41 -22.97
CA GLY A 56 14.01 -7.34 -22.39
C GLY A 56 13.26 -6.01 -22.18
N LYS A 57 11.93 -6.00 -22.28
CA LYS A 57 11.10 -4.77 -22.21
C LYS A 57 9.83 -5.02 -21.40
N SER A 58 9.30 -3.97 -20.79
CA SER A 58 7.99 -3.97 -20.12
C SER A 58 7.39 -2.57 -20.13
N ASP A 59 6.06 -2.48 -20.21
CA ASP A 59 5.31 -1.22 -20.10
C ASP A 59 5.25 -0.70 -18.66
N LYS A 60 5.71 -1.49 -17.68
CA LYS A 60 5.76 -1.14 -16.24
C LYS A 60 7.17 -0.84 -15.74
N LEU A 61 8.09 -0.45 -16.62
CA LEU A 61 9.45 -0.05 -16.23
C LEU A 61 9.42 1.20 -15.36
N VAL A 62 10.16 1.15 -14.24
CA VAL A 62 10.40 2.29 -13.36
C VAL A 62 11.73 2.92 -13.74
N GLN A 63 11.75 4.23 -13.95
CA GLN A 63 12.98 4.99 -14.14
C GLN A 63 13.70 5.10 -12.80
N LEU A 64 14.99 4.75 -12.79
CA LEU A 64 15.85 4.83 -11.61
C LEU A 64 16.40 6.24 -11.41
#